data_AF-A0AAD1LVP5-F1
#
_entry.id   AF-A0AAD1LVP5-F1
#
_cell.length_a   1.000
_cell.length_b   1.000
_cell.length_c   1.000
_cell.angle_alpha   90.00
_cell.angle_beta   90.00
_cell.angle_gamma   90.00
#
_symmetry.space_group_name_H-M   'P 1'
#
loop_
_entity.id
_entity.type
_entity.pdbx_description
1 polymer ?
#
loop_
_entity_poly.entity_id
_entity_poly.type
_entity_poly.pdbx_seq_one_letter_code
_entity_poly.pdbx_strand_id
1 'polypeptide(L)'
;MSLSVFDLFKVGIGPSSSHTVGPMRAAVRFSEGLRDQGLLEQVESVRAELYGSLGATGKGHGSDKAILLGLEGEYPDTVDTTAVEARLSIIRGSGTLKLLGGSPFALLRKSTWR
;
A
#
# COMPACT_ATOMS: atom_id res chain seq x y z
N MET A 1 12.28 -27.17 2.08
CA MET A 1 12.20 -25.70 2.01
C MET A 1 13.62 -25.18 2.08
N SER A 2 14.11 -24.48 1.06
CA SER A 2 15.46 -23.88 1.05
C SER A 2 15.37 -22.43 1.54
N LEU A 3 16.27 -22.03 2.43
CA LEU A 3 16.39 -20.65 2.90
C LEU A 3 17.58 -19.99 2.21
N SER A 4 17.38 -18.84 1.57
CA SER A 4 18.44 -18.08 0.90
C SER A 4 18.92 -16.89 1.76
N VAL A 5 20.16 -16.43 1.54
CA VAL A 5 20.65 -15.17 2.14
C VAL A 5 19.78 -13.97 1.71
N PHE A 6 19.21 -14.01 0.51
CA PHE A 6 18.28 -13.01 0.01
C PHE A 6 16.91 -13.07 0.69
N ASP A 7 16.59 -14.14 1.41
CA ASP A 7 15.40 -14.21 2.25
C ASP A 7 15.58 -13.48 3.59
N LEU A 8 16.82 -13.44 4.08
CA LEU A 8 17.20 -12.80 5.33
C LEU A 8 17.45 -11.30 5.17
N PHE A 9 18.09 -10.91 4.06
CA PHE A 9 18.46 -9.52 3.79
C PHE A 9 17.72 -9.00 2.56
N LYS A 10 16.64 -8.24 2.80
CA LYS A 10 15.84 -7.59 1.76
C LYS A 10 15.89 -6.09 1.91
N VAL A 11 16.11 -5.39 0.79
CA VAL A 11 15.90 -3.95 0.71
C VAL A 11 14.41 -3.65 0.86
N GLY A 12 14.09 -2.59 1.60
CA GLY A 12 12.72 -2.19 1.86
C GLY A 12 12.66 -0.83 2.56
N ILE A 13 11.43 -0.35 2.73
CA ILE A 13 11.14 0.89 3.46
C ILE A 13 10.80 0.60 4.93
N GLY A 14 11.34 1.42 5.83
CA GLY A 14 11.04 1.36 7.27
C GLY A 14 9.67 1.96 7.63
N PRO A 15 9.23 1.84 8.89
CA PRO A 15 9.99 1.34 10.04
C PRO A 15 9.90 -0.18 10.26
N SER A 16 9.02 -0.91 9.57
CA SER A 16 8.73 -2.31 9.91
C SER A 16 8.55 -3.22 8.69
N SER A 17 9.24 -4.36 8.67
CA SER A 17 9.03 -5.36 7.62
C SER A 17 7.61 -5.94 7.63
N SER A 18 7.04 -6.20 8.81
CA SER A 18 5.72 -6.82 8.94
C SER A 18 4.57 -5.83 8.78
N HIS A 19 4.75 -4.58 9.18
CA HIS A 19 3.70 -3.57 9.17
C HIS A 19 3.86 -2.51 8.08
N THR A 20 4.99 -2.50 7.35
CA THR A 20 5.23 -1.56 6.24
C THR A 20 5.49 -2.33 4.94
N VAL A 21 6.56 -3.13 4.87
CA VAL A 21 6.95 -3.85 3.64
C VAL A 21 5.87 -4.87 3.22
N GLY A 22 5.36 -5.66 4.17
CA GLY A 22 4.30 -6.65 3.91
C GLY A 22 3.03 -6.02 3.34
N PRO A 23 2.40 -5.05 4.04
CA PRO A 23 1.20 -4.36 3.57
C PRO A 23 1.38 -3.65 2.22
N MET A 24 2.53 -3.02 1.97
CA MET A 24 2.81 -2.36 0.68
C MET A 24 2.87 -3.39 -0.46
N ARG A 25 3.59 -4.51 -0.29
CA ARG A 25 3.61 -5.59 -1.29
C ARG A 25 2.23 -6.19 -1.54
N ALA A 26 1.42 -6.35 -0.49
CA ALA A 26 0.05 -6.85 -0.62
C ALA A 26 -0.82 -5.88 -1.44
N ALA A 27 -0.69 -4.58 -1.20
CA ALA A 27 -1.40 -3.54 -1.94
C ALA A 27 -1.00 -3.48 -3.42
N VAL A 28 0.29 -3.56 -3.74
CA VAL A 28 0.73 -3.61 -5.15
C VAL A 28 0.17 -4.83 -5.85
N ARG A 29 0.28 -6.02 -5.24
CA ARG A 29 -0.24 -7.27 -5.80
C ARG A 29 -1.74 -7.21 -6.06
N PHE A 30 -2.50 -6.54 -5.18
CA PHE A 30 -3.93 -6.33 -5.39
C PHE A 30 -4.18 -5.49 -6.66
N SER A 31 -3.51 -4.35 -6.80
CA SER A 31 -3.66 -3.49 -7.98
C SER A 31 -3.19 -4.17 -9.28
N GLU A 32 -2.09 -4.92 -9.24
CA GLU A 32 -1.62 -5.72 -10.38
C GLU A 32 -2.61 -6.82 -10.75
N GLY A 33 -3.16 -7.53 -9.76
CA GLY A 33 -4.19 -8.54 -10.01
C GLY A 33 -5.44 -7.98 -10.69
N LEU A 34 -5.84 -6.75 -10.36
CA LEU A 34 -6.94 -6.05 -11.04
C LEU A 34 -6.59 -5.71 -12.50
N ARG A 35 -5.37 -5.24 -12.75
CA ARG A 35 -4.86 -4.98 -14.11
C ARG A 35 -4.86 -6.26 -14.94
N ASP A 36 -4.31 -7.34 -14.39
CA ASP A 36 -4.15 -8.61 -15.09
C ASP A 36 -5.50 -9.25 -15.44
N GLN A 37 -6.55 -8.94 -14.67
CA GLN A 37 -7.94 -9.34 -14.93
C GLN A 37 -8.72 -8.35 -15.83
N GLY A 38 -8.11 -7.24 -16.25
CA GLY A 38 -8.79 -6.19 -17.03
C GLY A 38 -9.88 -5.43 -16.26
N LEU A 39 -9.82 -5.44 -14.93
CA LEU A 39 -10.81 -4.83 -14.04
C LEU A 39 -10.43 -3.43 -13.57
N LEU A 40 -9.18 -3.01 -13.77
CA LEU A 40 -8.62 -1.77 -13.21
C LEU A 40 -9.47 -0.53 -13.52
N GLU A 41 -9.95 -0.39 -14.76
CA GLU A 41 -10.78 0.75 -15.20
C GLU A 41 -12.22 0.71 -14.68
N GLN A 42 -12.68 -0.45 -14.20
CA GLN A 42 -14.02 -0.65 -13.65
C GLN A 42 -14.07 -0.40 -12.14
N VAL A 43 -12.92 -0.10 -11.50
CA VAL A 43 -12.85 0.12 -10.06
C VAL A 43 -13.38 1.50 -9.70
N GLU A 44 -14.57 1.54 -9.09
CA GLU A 44 -15.15 2.77 -8.56
C GLU A 44 -14.60 3.14 -7.17
N SER A 45 -14.25 2.14 -6.37
CA SER A 45 -13.72 2.33 -5.03
C SER A 45 -12.88 1.17 -4.53
N VAL A 46 -11.96 1.46 -3.61
CA VAL A 46 -11.12 0.47 -2.93
C VAL A 46 -11.26 0.65 -1.42
N ARG A 47 -11.35 -0.48 -0.71
CA ARG A 47 -11.37 -0.54 0.75
C ARG A 47 -10.28 -1.47 1.25
N ALA A 48 -9.47 -0.98 2.18
CA ALA A 48 -8.50 -1.80 2.91
C ALA A 48 -8.92 -1.90 4.38
N GLU A 49 -8.98 -3.13 4.89
CA GLU A 49 -9.29 -3.41 6.30
C GLU A 49 -8.09 -4.13 6.93
N LEU A 50 -7.65 -3.63 8.09
CA LEU A 50 -6.54 -4.18 8.83
C LEU A 50 -7.06 -4.95 10.06
N TYR A 51 -6.67 -6.21 10.19
CA TYR A 51 -7.12 -7.10 11.26
C TYR A 51 -6.02 -7.42 12.26
N GLY A 52 -6.40 -7.84 13.47
CA GLY A 52 -5.49 -8.34 14.49
C GLY A 52 -4.40 -7.34 14.89
N SER A 53 -3.16 -7.82 15.03
CA SER A 53 -1.99 -7.00 15.40
C SER A 53 -1.69 -5.89 14.40
N LEU A 54 -1.93 -6.15 13.10
CA LEU A 54 -1.77 -5.17 12.02
C LEU A 54 -2.79 -4.04 12.15
N GLY A 55 -4.04 -4.35 12.51
CA GLY A 55 -5.05 -3.35 12.82
C GLY A 55 -4.70 -2.55 14.08
N ALA A 56 -4.35 -3.24 15.16
CA ALA A 56 -4.09 -2.63 16.46
C ALA A 56 -2.91 -1.64 16.45
N THR A 57 -1.86 -1.91 15.66
CA THR A 57 -0.62 -1.12 15.69
C THR A 57 -0.27 -0.44 14.35
N GLY A 58 -1.04 -0.71 13.29
CA GLY A 58 -0.69 -0.32 11.92
C GLY A 58 -0.53 1.17 11.71
N LYS A 59 -1.31 2.02 12.40
CA LYS A 59 -1.17 3.49 12.29
C LYS A 59 0.18 3.99 12.81
N GLY A 60 0.70 3.39 13.89
CA GLY A 60 2.01 3.74 14.45
C GLY A 60 3.19 3.23 13.63
N HIS A 61 2.97 2.22 12.79
CA HIS A 61 4.00 1.59 11.95
C HIS A 61 3.89 1.98 10.46
N GLY A 62 3.00 2.90 10.11
CA GLY A 62 2.82 3.39 8.75
C GLY A 62 2.16 2.39 7.79
N SER A 63 1.38 1.42 8.28
CA SER A 63 0.67 0.46 7.43
C SER A 63 -0.33 1.14 6.49
N ASP A 64 -0.96 2.23 6.95
CA ASP A 64 -1.85 3.06 6.12
C ASP A 64 -1.10 3.69 4.95
N LYS A 65 0.07 4.29 5.22
CA LYS A 65 0.95 4.88 4.20
C LYS A 65 1.42 3.82 3.20
N ALA A 66 1.88 2.67 3.72
CA ALA A 66 2.34 1.53 2.93
C ALA A 66 1.27 1.02 1.96
N ILE A 67 0.02 0.89 2.42
CA ILE A 67 -1.10 0.47 1.58
C ILE A 67 -1.38 1.50 0.49
N LEU A 68 -1.43 2.80 0.82
CA LEU A 68 -1.69 3.84 -0.17
C LEU A 68 -0.63 3.85 -1.28
N LEU A 69 0.65 3.85 -0.91
CA LEU A 69 1.76 3.82 -1.87
C LEU A 69 1.72 2.55 -2.73
N GLY A 70 1.51 1.40 -2.10
CA GLY A 70 1.45 0.12 -2.82
C GLY A 70 0.28 0.06 -3.80
N LEU A 71 -0.89 0.62 -3.45
CA LEU A 71 -2.02 0.70 -4.37
C LEU A 71 -1.69 1.53 -5.63
N GLU A 72 -0.84 2.55 -5.50
CA GLU A 72 -0.34 3.35 -6.63
C GLU A 72 0.76 2.67 -7.45
N GLY A 73 1.22 1.49 -7.04
CA GLY A 73 2.24 0.70 -7.74
C GLY A 73 3.67 0.88 -7.23
N GLU A 74 3.85 1.58 -6.10
CA GLU A 74 5.17 1.73 -5.48
C GLU A 74 5.59 0.44 -4.77
N TYR A 75 6.84 0.00 -4.98
CA TYR A 75 7.40 -1.17 -4.29
C TYR A 75 8.34 -0.75 -3.15
N PRO A 76 8.39 -1.51 -2.03
CA PRO A 76 9.23 -1.16 -0.88
C PRO A 76 10.71 -0.98 -1.18
N ASP A 77 11.22 -1.71 -2.16
CA ASP A 77 12.62 -1.74 -2.55
C ASP A 77 13.01 -0.66 -3.57
N THR A 78 12.04 0.02 -4.18
CA THR A 78 12.28 1.03 -5.24
C THR A 78 11.60 2.37 -4.99
N VAL A 79 10.72 2.47 -3.98
CA VAL A 79 9.99 3.70 -3.67
C VAL A 79 10.95 4.85 -3.33
N ASP A 80 10.71 6.01 -3.92
CA ASP A 80 11.42 7.23 -3.55
C ASP A 80 10.94 7.74 -2.19
N THR A 81 11.72 7.43 -1.15
CA THR A 81 11.40 7.82 0.23
C THR A 81 11.33 9.33 0.44
N THR A 82 11.95 10.14 -0.43
CA THR A 82 11.94 11.61 -0.31
C THR A 82 10.62 12.22 -0.80
N ALA A 83 9.95 11.56 -1.75
CA ALA A 83 8.68 11.99 -2.31
C ALA A 83 7.45 11.52 -1.51
N VAL A 84 7.61 10.52 -0.62
CA VAL A 84 6.49 9.86 0.10
C VAL A 84 5.59 10.85 0.84
N GLU A 85 6.14 11.74 1.67
CA GLU A 85 5.30 12.66 2.47
C GLU A 85 4.55 13.67 1.58
N ALA A 86 5.19 14.17 0.53
CA ALA A 86 4.54 15.05 -0.45
C ALA A 86 3.40 14.32 -1.16
N ARG A 87 3.61 13.07 -1.58
CA ARG A 87 2.58 12.27 -2.25
C ARG A 87 1.40 11.95 -1.34
N LEU A 88 1.66 11.54 -0.10
CA LEU A 88 0.62 11.28 0.89
C LEU A 88 -0.21 12.53 1.22
N SER A 89 0.42 13.70 1.24
CA SER A 89 -0.28 14.99 1.40
C SER A 89 -1.27 15.23 0.25
N ILE A 90 -0.86 14.97 -0.99
CA ILE A 90 -1.74 15.09 -2.17
C ILE A 90 -2.92 14.11 -2.09
N ILE A 91 -2.68 12.85 -1.74
CA ILE A 91 -3.74 11.83 -1.61
C ILE A 91 -4.76 12.27 -0.55
N ARG A 92 -4.28 12.72 0.62
CA ARG A 92 -5.14 13.15 1.74
C ARG A 92 -5.90 14.44 1.43
N GLY A 93 -5.27 15.38 0.73
CA GLY A 93 -5.86 16.67 0.37
C GLY A 93 -6.88 16.56 -0.77
N SER A 94 -6.61 15.73 -1.77
CA SER A 94 -7.53 15.50 -2.90
C SER A 94 -8.65 14.51 -2.57
N GLY A 95 -8.44 13.61 -1.60
CA GLY A 95 -9.34 12.48 -1.36
C GLY A 95 -9.36 11.46 -2.51
N THR A 96 -8.36 11.50 -3.39
CA THR A 96 -8.26 10.61 -4.56
C THR A 96 -6.94 9.86 -4.58
N LEU A 97 -6.96 8.69 -5.20
CA LEU A 97 -5.80 7.80 -5.38
C LEU A 97 -5.74 7.34 -6.84
N LYS A 98 -4.56 7.00 -7.35
CA LYS A 98 -4.39 6.46 -8.71
C LYS A 98 -3.90 5.01 -8.65
N LEU A 99 -4.73 4.02 -9.00
CA LEU A 99 -4.26 2.63 -9.05
C LEU A 99 -3.22 2.46 -10.15
N LEU A 100 -2.02 1.97 -9.79
CA LEU A 100 -0.89 1.82 -10.72
C LEU A 100 -0.61 3.08 -11.57
N GLY A 101 -0.80 4.27 -11.01
CA GLY A 101 -0.63 5.54 -11.72
C GLY A 101 -1.71 5.89 -12.76
N GLY A 102 -2.79 5.10 -12.84
CA GLY A 102 -3.92 5.30 -13.76
C GLY A 102 -4.86 6.46 -13.38
N SER A 103 -6.12 6.36 -13.82
CA SER A 103 -7.14 7.37 -13.55
C SER A 103 -7.41 7.54 -12.05
N PRO A 104 -7.60 8.79 -11.56
CA PRO A 104 -7.92 9.02 -10.16
C PRO A 104 -9.30 8.43 -9.82
N PHE A 105 -9.40 7.76 -8.67
CA PHE A 105 -10.68 7.32 -8.09
C PHE A 105 -10.82 7.80 -6.64
N ALA A 106 -12.05 7.84 -6.15
CA ALA A 106 -12.34 8.33 -4.80
C ALA A 106 -11.84 7.38 -3.72
N LEU A 107 -11.08 7.92 -2.75
CA LEU A 107 -10.61 7.16 -1.60
C LEU A 107 -11.71 7.06 -0.54
N LEU A 108 -12.33 5.88 -0.42
CA LEU A 108 -13.30 5.62 0.65
C LEU A 108 -12.59 5.39 1.98
N ARG A 109 -12.66 6.38 2.88
CA ARG A 109 -12.23 6.23 4.28
C ARG A 109 -13.36 5.61 5.11
N LYS A 110 -13.27 4.32 5.40
CA LYS A 110 -14.11 3.70 6.46
C LYS A 110 -13.23 3.13 7.56
N SER A 111 -12.91 3.97 8.53
CA SER A 111 -12.36 3.53 9.82
C SER A 111 -13.53 3.06 10.68
N THR A 112 -13.76 1.75 10.75
CA THR A 112 -14.61 1.18 11.78
C THR A 112 -13.88 -0.01 12.37
N TRP A 113 -13.34 0.20 13.56
CA TRP A 113 -12.60 -0.78 14.34
C TRP A 113 -13.61 -1.69 15.06
N ARG A 114 -13.42 -3.00 14.95
CA ARG A 114 -13.93 -4.00 15.89
C ARG A 114 -12.79 -4.91 16.28
#